data_AF-A0A6G0LZ98-F1
#
_entry.id   AF-A0A6G0LZ98-F1
#
_cell.length_a   1.000
_cell.length_b   1.000
_cell.length_c   1.000
_cell.angle_alpha   90.00
_cell.angle_beta   90.00
_cell.angle_gamma   90.00
#
_symmetry.space_group_name_H-M   'P 1'
#
loop_
_entity.id
_entity.type
_entity.pdbx_description
1 polymer ?
#
loop_
_entity_poly.entity_id
_entity_poly.type
_entity_poly.pdbx_seq_one_letter_code
_entity_poly.pdbx_strand_id
1 'polypeptide(L)'
;MFKLLVGSLIFWTRLRKLTSVLKFPSEIIGKFEKDDCDLFDVYYYFTQLQASWEKKITLKTTLTRQLKAAGDARWKFVHTDSMGFAFMLTPKSATMK
;
A
#
# COMPACT_ATOMS: atom_id res chain seq x y z
N MET A 1 0.95 27.58 -20.51
CA MET A 1 0.12 26.74 -19.63
C MET A 1 0.94 25.99 -18.57
N PHE A 2 1.94 25.19 -18.96
CA PHE A 2 2.78 24.42 -18.01
C PHE A 2 3.56 25.27 -16.99
N LYS A 3 4.14 26.40 -17.43
CA LYS A 3 4.85 27.36 -16.56
C LYS A 3 3.96 27.94 -15.44
N LEU A 4 2.67 28.15 -15.70
CA LEU A 4 1.72 28.67 -14.70
C LEU A 4 1.37 27.62 -13.64
N LEU A 5 1.29 26.34 -14.04
CA LEU A 5 1.06 25.21 -13.14
C LEU A 5 2.25 24.96 -12.21
N VAL A 6 3.47 24.96 -12.77
CA VAL A 6 4.72 24.79 -12.02
C VAL A 6 4.99 25.98 -11.08
N GLY A 7 4.53 27.18 -11.41
CA GLY A 7 4.61 28.34 -10.51
C GLY A 7 3.61 28.32 -9.33
N SER A 8 2.63 27.41 -9.33
CA SER A 8 1.56 27.41 -8.33
C SER A 8 1.96 26.69 -7.04
N LEU A 9 1.97 27.41 -5.91
CA LEU A 9 2.20 26.83 -4.58
C LEU A 9 1.14 25.76 -4.22
N ILE A 10 -0.10 25.97 -4.65
CA ILE A 10 -1.22 25.06 -4.39
C ILE A 10 -1.00 23.72 -5.11
N PHE A 11 -0.51 23.77 -6.36
CA PHE A 11 -0.16 22.57 -7.12
C PHE A 11 0.85 21.72 -6.35
N TRP A 12 1.98 22.30 -5.94
CA TRP A 12 3.03 21.58 -5.21
C TRP A 12 2.57 21.06 -3.84
N THR A 13 1.70 21.79 -3.16
CA THR A 13 1.13 21.36 -1.88
C THR A 13 0.23 20.14 -2.06
N ARG A 14 -0.62 20.14 -3.10
CA ARG A 14 -1.47 18.99 -3.43
C ARG A 14 -0.65 17.80 -3.91
N LEU A 15 0.36 18.04 -4.73
CA LEU A 15 1.26 17.00 -5.21
C LEU A 15 1.97 16.31 -4.05
N ARG A 16 2.57 17.07 -3.12
CA ARG A 16 3.20 16.49 -1.92
C ARG A 16 2.25 15.61 -1.11
N LYS A 17 1.01 16.05 -0.91
CA LYS A 17 -0.01 15.25 -0.22
C LYS A 17 -0.34 13.97 -0.98
N LEU A 18 -0.52 14.05 -2.30
CA LEU A 18 -0.76 12.88 -3.14
C LEU A 18 0.41 11.90 -3.07
N THR A 19 1.64 12.37 -3.25
CA THR A 19 2.85 11.55 -3.15
C THR A 19 2.95 10.89 -1.78
N SER A 20 2.62 11.58 -0.69
CA SER A 20 2.63 10.98 0.65
C SER A 20 1.62 9.84 0.82
N VAL A 21 0.45 9.94 0.18
CA VAL A 21 -0.59 8.89 0.21
C VAL A 21 -0.20 7.72 -0.67
N LEU A 22 0.34 7.98 -1.85
CA LEU A 22 0.68 6.95 -2.83
C LEU A 22 2.01 6.26 -2.54
N LYS A 23 2.93 6.88 -1.80
CA LYS A 23 4.27 6.34 -1.54
C LYS A 23 4.23 4.89 -1.03
N PHE A 24 3.43 4.63 0.00
CA PHE A 24 3.37 3.31 0.61
C PHE A 24 2.72 2.25 -0.32
N PRO A 25 1.55 2.50 -0.96
CA PRO A 25 1.03 1.62 -2.00
C PRO A 25 2.01 1.37 -3.15
N SER A 26 2.73 2.40 -3.62
CA SER A 26 3.72 2.28 -4.69
C SER A 26 4.91 1.41 -4.30
N GLU A 27 5.39 1.51 -3.05
CA GLU A 27 6.45 0.64 -2.52
C GLU A 27 6.02 -0.83 -2.48
N ILE A 28 4.76 -1.11 -2.14
CA ILE A 28 4.19 -2.46 -2.16
C ILE A 28 4.10 -3.00 -3.59
N ILE A 29 3.59 -2.21 -4.54
CA ILE A 29 3.51 -2.64 -5.95
C ILE A 29 4.90 -3.00 -6.47
N GLY A 30 5.91 -2.17 -6.20
CA GLY A 30 7.28 -2.45 -6.59
C GLY A 30 7.90 -3.68 -5.93
N LYS A 31 7.34 -4.17 -4.82
CA LYS A 31 7.71 -5.47 -4.24
C LYS A 31 7.04 -6.63 -4.96
N PHE A 32 5.77 -6.48 -5.34
CA PHE A 32 5.02 -7.50 -6.08
C PHE A 32 5.50 -7.69 -7.52
N GLU A 33 6.10 -6.67 -8.12
CA GLU A 33 6.67 -6.75 -9.47
C GLU A 33 8.04 -7.46 -9.52
N LYS A 34 8.60 -7.84 -8.36
CA LYS A 34 9.86 -8.58 -8.35
C LYS A 34 9.64 -10.06 -8.64
N ASP A 35 10.57 -10.64 -9.38
CA ASP A 35 10.56 -12.08 -9.70
C ASP A 35 10.69 -12.99 -8.46
N ASP A 36 11.14 -12.45 -7.33
CA ASP A 36 11.28 -13.17 -6.06
C ASP A 36 10.09 -13.01 -5.11
N CYS A 37 9.05 -12.26 -5.50
CA CYS A 37 7.87 -12.07 -4.67
C CYS A 37 7.09 -13.38 -4.53
N ASP A 38 7.02 -13.90 -3.30
CA ASP A 38 6.26 -15.10 -2.99
C ASP A 38 4.89 -14.77 -2.35
N LEU A 39 4.11 -15.82 -2.08
CA LEU A 39 2.80 -15.67 -1.44
C LEU A 39 2.89 -15.12 -0.01
N PHE A 40 4.02 -15.34 0.68
CA PHE A 40 4.27 -14.77 1.99
C PHE A 40 4.39 -13.25 1.87
N ASP A 41 5.18 -12.75 0.93
CA ASP A 41 5.35 -11.32 0.68
C ASP A 41 4.02 -10.66 0.36
N VAL A 42 3.22 -11.27 -0.53
CA VAL A 42 1.87 -10.79 -0.85
C VAL A 42 1.04 -10.61 0.42
N TYR A 43 0.94 -11.65 1.24
CA TYR A 43 0.15 -11.59 2.46
C TYR A 43 0.72 -10.57 3.48
N TYR A 44 2.05 -10.56 3.67
CA TYR A 44 2.76 -9.63 4.56
C TYR A 44 2.49 -8.17 4.19
N TYR A 45 2.71 -7.77 2.93
CA TYR A 45 2.55 -6.37 2.53
C TYR A 45 1.09 -5.92 2.61
N PHE A 46 0.11 -6.80 2.36
CA PHE A 46 -1.29 -6.47 2.59
C PHE A 46 -1.63 -6.28 4.09
N THR A 47 -1.02 -7.06 4.99
CA THR A 47 -1.17 -6.80 6.44
C THR A 47 -0.54 -5.47 6.87
N GLN A 48 0.61 -5.11 6.30
CA GLN A 48 1.23 -3.80 6.53
C GLN A 48 0.38 -2.67 5.98
N LEU A 49 -0.27 -2.87 4.83
CA LEU A 49 -1.20 -1.93 4.24
C LEU A 49 -2.41 -1.68 5.14
N GLN A 50 -3.05 -2.72 5.65
CA GLN A 50 -4.11 -2.62 6.67
C GLN A 50 -3.65 -1.77 7.87
N ALA A 51 -2.51 -2.10 8.47
CA ALA A 51 -1.98 -1.39 9.64
C ALA A 51 -1.59 0.08 9.34
N SER A 52 -1.17 0.38 8.11
CA SER A 52 -0.77 1.73 7.71
C SER A 52 -1.96 2.70 7.64
N TRP A 53 -3.13 2.21 7.23
CA TRP A 53 -4.37 2.99 7.18
C TRP A 53 -4.82 3.42 8.58
N GLU A 54 -4.61 2.58 9.59
CA GLU A 54 -4.99 2.85 10.98
C GLU A 54 -4.08 3.90 11.65
N LYS A 55 -2.81 3.97 11.26
CA LYS A 55 -1.78 4.73 12.01
C LYS A 55 -1.44 6.12 11.44
N LYS A 56 -1.73 6.43 10.17
CA LYS A 56 -1.03 7.56 9.49
C LYS A 56 -1.86 8.54 8.67
N ILE A 57 -3.16 8.36 8.47
CA ILE A 57 -3.86 9.17 7.45
C ILE A 57 -4.89 10.13 8.04
N THR A 58 -4.40 11.30 8.45
CA THR A 58 -5.22 12.50 8.69
C THR A 58 -5.42 13.27 7.37
N LEU A 59 -6.09 12.67 6.38
CA LEU A 59 -6.36 13.32 5.07
C LEU A 59 -7.82 13.11 4.64
N LYS A 60 -8.38 14.13 3.96
CA LYS A 60 -9.79 14.30 3.56
C LYS A 60 -10.52 12.97 3.25
N THR A 61 -11.73 12.88 3.82
CA THR A 61 -12.51 11.66 4.07
C THR A 61 -13.01 10.87 2.86
N THR A 62 -12.91 11.36 1.62
CA THR A 62 -13.46 10.65 0.45
C THR A 62 -12.42 9.82 -0.29
N LEU A 63 -11.30 10.41 -0.70
CA LEU A 63 -10.25 9.68 -1.43
C LEU A 63 -9.61 8.60 -0.57
N THR A 64 -9.28 8.92 0.69
CA THR A 64 -8.77 7.93 1.65
C THR A 64 -9.74 6.78 1.86
N ARG A 65 -11.06 7.07 1.89
CA ARG A 65 -12.09 6.03 2.03
C ARG A 65 -12.19 5.15 0.81
N GLN A 66 -12.08 5.72 -0.40
CA GLN A 66 -12.05 4.94 -1.64
C GLN A 66 -10.80 4.06 -1.73
N LEU A 67 -9.63 4.60 -1.37
CA LEU A 67 -8.37 3.84 -1.34
C LEU A 67 -8.41 2.74 -0.27
N LYS A 68 -8.93 3.05 0.92
CA LYS A 68 -9.15 2.06 1.98
C LYS A 68 -10.12 0.99 1.52
N ALA A 69 -11.25 1.35 0.92
CA ALA A 69 -12.22 0.39 0.39
C ALA A 69 -11.62 -0.52 -0.69
N ALA A 70 -10.81 0.02 -1.58
CA ALA A 70 -10.08 -0.77 -2.57
C ALA A 70 -9.07 -1.71 -1.89
N GLY A 71 -8.33 -1.22 -0.89
CA GLY A 71 -7.41 -2.02 -0.09
C GLY A 71 -8.12 -3.15 0.68
N ASP A 72 -9.25 -2.85 1.32
CA ASP A 72 -10.08 -3.79 2.07
C ASP A 72 -10.67 -4.87 1.14
N ALA A 73 -11.15 -4.49 -0.05
CA ALA A 73 -11.67 -5.42 -1.04
C ALA A 73 -10.59 -6.40 -1.53
N ARG A 74 -9.38 -5.89 -1.78
CA ARG A 74 -8.22 -6.72 -2.16
C ARG A 74 -7.74 -7.57 -1.00
N TRP A 75 -7.73 -7.03 0.22
CA TRP A 75 -7.40 -7.79 1.42
C TRP A 75 -8.37 -8.95 1.61
N LYS A 76 -9.68 -8.73 1.50
CA LYS A 76 -10.69 -9.79 1.60
C LYS A 76 -10.49 -10.90 0.56
N PHE A 77 -10.00 -10.57 -0.63
CA PHE A 77 -9.69 -11.55 -1.66
C PHE A 77 -8.44 -12.39 -1.31
N VAL A 78 -7.40 -11.76 -0.79
CA VAL A 78 -6.12 -12.43 -0.44
C VAL A 78 -6.22 -13.18 0.89
N HIS A 79 -7.00 -12.66 1.84
CA HIS A 79 -7.11 -13.17 3.21
C HIS A 79 -8.02 -14.40 3.27
N THR A 80 -7.45 -15.53 2.86
CA THR A 80 -8.06 -16.86 2.99
C THR A 80 -7.34 -17.68 4.06
N ASP A 81 -8.01 -18.68 4.62
CA ASP A 81 -7.41 -19.56 5.64
C ASP A 81 -6.12 -20.22 5.13
N SER A 82 -6.12 -20.68 3.87
CA SER A 82 -4.93 -21.26 3.25
C SER A 82 -3.76 -20.28 3.17
N MET A 83 -4.01 -19.02 2.83
CA MET A 83 -2.98 -17.97 2.82
C MET A 83 -2.50 -17.64 4.24
N GLY A 84 -3.42 -17.60 5.21
CA GLY A 84 -3.08 -17.43 6.62
C GLY A 84 -2.19 -18.54 7.16
N PHE A 85 -2.51 -19.81 6.84
CA PHE A 85 -1.68 -20.95 7.21
C PHE A 85 -0.33 -20.94 6.51
N ALA A 86 -0.29 -20.67 5.20
CA ALA A 86 0.96 -20.54 4.46
C ALA A 86 1.87 -19.46 5.08
N PHE A 87 1.30 -18.30 5.43
CA PHE A 87 2.01 -17.23 6.10
C PHE A 87 2.56 -17.65 7.47
N MET A 88 1.75 -18.32 8.30
CA MET A 88 2.17 -18.78 9.64
C MET A 88 3.25 -19.88 9.59
N LEU A 89 3.20 -20.73 8.58
CA LEU A 89 4.13 -21.86 8.40
C LEU A 89 5.40 -21.47 7.64
N THR A 90 5.45 -20.27 7.05
CA THR A 90 6.65 -19.78 6.37
C THR A 90 7.77 -19.59 7.40
N PRO A 91 8.93 -20.29 7.26
CA PRO A 91 10.02 -20.17 8.20
C PRO A 91 10.56 -18.74 8.23
N LYS A 92 10.77 -18.17 9.42
CA LYS A 92 11.34 -16.81 9.56
C LYS A 92 12.74 -16.67 8.92
N SER A 93 13.47 -17.78 8.82
CA SER A 93 14.76 -17.86 8.11
C SER A 93 14.62 -17.82 6.59
N ALA A 94 13.46 -18.19 6.03
CA ALA A 94 13.19 -18.07 4.60
C ALA A 94 12.82 -16.63 4.18
N THR A 95 12.38 -15.82 5.15
CA THR A 95 11.95 -14.42 4.95
C THR A 95 13.05 -13.37 5.20
N MET A 96 14.22 -13.79 5.70
CA MET A 96 15.43 -12.96 5.76
C MET A 96 16.24 -13.19 4.47
N LYS A 97 15.80 -12.58 3.37
CA LYS A 97 16.63 -12.39 2.18
C LYS A 97 17.17 -10.97 2.13
#